data_AF-A0AA35E2E0-F1
#
_entry.id   AF-A0AA35E2E0-F1
#
_cell.length_a   1.000
_cell.length_b   1.000
_cell.length_c   1.000
_cell.angle_alpha   90.00
_cell.angle_beta   90.00
_cell.angle_gamma   90.00
#
_symmetry.space_group_name_H-M   'P 1'
#
loop_
_entity.id
_entity.type
_entity.pdbx_description
1 polymer ?
#
loop_
_entity_poly.entity_id
_entity_poly.type
_entity_poly.pdbx_seq_one_letter_code
_entity_poly.pdbx_strand_id
1 'polypeptide(L)'
;MDVRLNTQEQIVKSFYSWLPMVLVALILYGALFVGLAIWLLMQLFGMEQAVAQTVGLPSGVLLLGGLFYIYVKWLLTALSSYQLSLRGNQLIVKGISGRRTIEHELPVNDVKKIHIGTHTHTMQQPASGQGGAKSKAASRLTVVLSNGDYFKLDFAMNAFDNESLYDFFTAMKRKGIDINLNG
;
A
#
# COMPACT_ATOMS: atom_id res chain seq x y z
N MET A 1 -18.35 -13.42 -9.71
CA MET A 1 -17.17 -13.10 -10.51
C MET A 1 -16.13 -12.58 -9.54
N ASP A 2 -15.03 -13.31 -9.40
CA ASP A 2 -13.97 -13.02 -8.44
C ASP A 2 -12.74 -12.51 -9.19
N VAL A 3 -12.14 -11.42 -8.71
CA VAL A 3 -10.89 -10.90 -9.27
C VAL A 3 -9.74 -11.75 -8.75
N ARG A 4 -8.93 -12.28 -9.66
CA ARG A 4 -7.75 -13.08 -9.29
C ARG A 4 -6.70 -12.19 -8.63
N LEU A 5 -6.05 -12.76 -7.63
CA LEU A 5 -4.90 -12.15 -6.97
C LEU A 5 -3.63 -12.50 -7.73
N ASN A 6 -2.71 -11.54 -7.77
CA ASN A 6 -1.32 -11.80 -8.16
C ASN A 6 -0.66 -12.75 -7.17
N THR A 7 0.27 -13.56 -7.67
CA THR A 7 1.12 -14.38 -6.80
C THR A 7 2.02 -13.50 -5.93
N GLN A 8 2.51 -14.02 -4.80
CA GLN A 8 3.43 -13.26 -3.94
C GLN A 8 4.66 -12.74 -4.71
N GLU A 9 5.17 -13.53 -5.66
CA GLU A 9 6.29 -13.14 -6.51
C GLU A 9 5.94 -11.95 -7.43
N GLN A 10 4.74 -11.96 -8.03
CA GLN A 10 4.24 -10.86 -8.86
C GLN A 10 3.99 -9.59 -8.03
N ILE A 11 3.45 -9.75 -6.82
CA ILE A 11 3.27 -8.63 -5.88
C ILE A 11 4.63 -8.01 -5.58
N VAL A 12 5.65 -8.78 -5.19
CA VAL A 12 7.00 -8.27 -4.93
C VAL A 12 7.59 -7.58 -6.18
N LYS A 13 7.45 -8.20 -7.36
CA LYS A 13 7.91 -7.62 -8.64
C LYS A 13 7.31 -6.24 -8.90
N SER A 14 6.03 -6.06 -8.58
CA SER A 14 5.34 -4.78 -8.77
C SER A 14 5.92 -3.62 -7.94
N PHE A 15 6.68 -3.92 -6.87
CA PHE A 15 7.36 -2.94 -6.03
C PHE A 15 8.82 -2.66 -6.44
N TYR A 16 9.37 -3.31 -7.48
CA TYR A 16 10.78 -3.11 -7.85
C TYR A 16 11.13 -1.66 -8.19
N SER A 17 10.20 -0.91 -8.79
CA SER A 17 10.39 0.51 -9.09
C SER A 17 10.53 1.39 -7.83
N TRP A 18 10.17 0.87 -6.66
CA TRP A 18 10.28 1.56 -5.37
C TRP A 18 11.59 1.23 -4.67
N LEU A 19 12.28 0.17 -5.07
CA LEU A 19 13.48 -0.31 -4.39
C LEU A 19 14.54 0.80 -4.23
N PRO A 20 14.85 1.63 -5.24
CA PRO A 20 15.79 2.73 -5.06
C PRO A 20 15.32 3.76 -4.01
N MET A 21 14.03 4.10 -4.02
CA MET A 21 13.44 5.03 -3.06
C MET A 21 13.45 4.47 -1.64
N VAL A 22 13.13 3.19 -1.49
CA VAL A 22 13.18 2.48 -0.20
C VAL A 22 14.62 2.42 0.32
N LEU A 23 15.60 2.15 -0.54
CA LEU A 23 17.02 2.15 -0.15
C LEU A 23 17.47 3.53 0.35
N VAL A 24 17.14 4.60 -0.38
CA VAL A 24 17.46 5.97 0.07
C VAL A 24 16.78 6.29 1.39
N ALA A 25 15.50 5.92 1.55
CA ALA A 25 14.78 6.10 2.81
C ALA A 25 15.43 5.30 3.95
N LEU A 26 15.81 4.05 3.72
CA LEU A 26 16.49 3.22 4.71
C LEU A 26 17.83 3.82 5.15
N ILE A 27 18.60 4.44 4.24
CA ILE A 27 19.85 5.11 4.59
C ILE A 27 19.56 6.34 5.47
N LEU A 28 18.67 7.23 5.02
CA LEU A 28 18.36 8.49 5.72
C LEU A 28 17.72 8.25 7.09
N TYR A 29 16.65 7.46 7.13
CA TYR A 29 15.96 7.15 8.38
C TYR A 29 16.71 6.14 9.23
N GLY A 30 17.52 5.26 8.63
CA GLY A 30 18.36 4.32 9.37
C GLY A 30 19.45 5.02 10.16
N ALA A 31 20.11 6.03 9.60
CA ALA A 31 21.08 6.84 10.32
C ALA A 31 20.46 7.53 11.55
N LEU A 32 19.25 8.11 11.38
CA LEU A 32 18.50 8.71 12.49
C LEU A 32 18.10 7.67 13.54
N PHE A 33 17.63 6.49 13.11
CA PHE A 33 17.22 5.42 14.01
C PHE A 33 18.41 4.88 14.83
N VAL A 34 19.56 4.67 14.20
CA VAL A 34 20.79 4.24 14.88
C VAL A 34 21.26 5.32 15.85
N GLY A 35 21.27 6.60 15.44
CA GLY A 35 21.59 7.72 16.33
C GLY A 35 20.68 7.78 17.55
N LEU A 36 19.37 7.56 17.35
CA LEU A 36 18.38 7.50 18.44
C LEU A 36 18.61 6.29 19.35
N ALA A 37 18.97 5.13 18.80
CA ALA A 37 19.32 3.95 19.59
C ALA A 37 20.56 4.18 20.47
N ILE A 38 21.62 4.76 19.90
CA ILE A 38 22.84 5.14 20.65
C ILE A 38 22.49 6.14 21.75
N TRP A 39 21.69 7.16 21.43
CA TRP A 39 21.26 8.16 22.40
C TRP A 39 20.44 7.54 23.55
N LEU A 40 19.53 6.61 23.26
CA LEU A 40 18.78 5.87 24.28
C LEU A 40 19.70 5.00 25.15
N LEU A 41 20.72 4.36 24.57
CA LEU A 41 21.71 3.58 25.32
C LEU A 41 22.50 4.45 26.29
N MET A 42 22.92 5.64 25.86
CA MET A 42 23.61 6.59 26.74
C MET A 42 22.69 7.10 27.85
N GLN A 43 21.45 7.50 27.51
CA GLN A 43 20.57 8.17 28.47
C GLN A 43 19.90 7.22 29.46
N LEU A 44 19.45 6.04 29.01
CA LEU A 44 18.72 5.09 29.87
C LEU A 44 19.66 4.14 30.62
N PHE A 45 20.80 3.79 30.02
CA PHE A 45 21.74 2.82 30.59
C PHE A 45 23.05 3.45 31.07
N GLY A 46 23.21 4.78 30.92
CA GLY A 46 24.41 5.50 31.38
C GLY A 46 25.69 5.07 30.66
N MET A 47 25.58 4.46 29.48
CA MET A 47 26.73 3.92 28.75
C MET A 47 27.64 5.06 28.25
N GLU A 48 28.96 4.86 28.37
CA GLU A 48 29.93 5.74 27.74
C GLU A 48 29.75 5.76 26.21
N GLN A 49 30.03 6.90 25.59
CA GLN A 49 29.80 7.12 24.17
C GLN A 49 30.46 6.06 23.28
N ALA A 50 31.70 5.65 23.58
CA ALA A 50 32.41 4.64 22.81
C ALA A 50 31.69 3.28 22.87
N VAL A 51 31.27 2.85 24.06
CA VAL A 51 30.54 1.59 24.28
C VAL A 51 29.16 1.65 23.62
N ALA A 52 28.44 2.76 23.80
CA ALA A 52 27.13 2.98 23.19
C ALA A 52 27.19 2.97 21.66
N GLN A 53 28.26 3.48 21.05
CA GLN A 53 28.48 3.40 19.60
C GLN A 53 28.77 1.97 19.15
N THR A 54 29.66 1.24 19.84
CA THR A 54 30.03 -0.14 19.50
C THR A 54 28.84 -1.09 19.58
N VAL A 55 27.96 -0.90 20.55
CA VAL A 55 26.76 -1.74 20.74
C VAL A 55 25.55 -1.20 19.96
N GLY A 56 25.39 0.11 19.89
CA GLY A 56 24.25 0.79 19.28
C GLY A 56 24.20 0.68 17.76
N LEU A 57 25.34 0.66 17.09
CA LEU A 57 25.42 0.43 15.63
C LEU A 57 24.85 -0.94 15.23
N PRO A 58 25.39 -2.09 15.69
CA PRO A 58 24.88 -3.40 15.30
C PRO A 58 23.46 -3.64 15.81
N SER A 59 23.13 -3.22 17.03
CA SER A 59 21.77 -3.38 17.57
C SER A 59 20.73 -2.53 16.81
N GLY A 60 21.07 -1.28 16.47
CA GLY A 60 20.22 -0.40 15.68
C GLY A 60 19.95 -0.95 14.28
N VAL A 61 20.99 -1.46 13.61
CA VAL A 61 20.85 -2.11 12.28
C VAL A 61 20.01 -3.38 12.37
N LEU A 62 20.25 -4.24 13.36
CA LEU A 62 19.47 -5.47 13.57
C LEU A 62 18.00 -5.18 13.85
N LEU A 63 17.72 -4.21 14.72
CA LEU A 63 16.35 -3.78 15.04
C LEU A 63 15.65 -3.19 13.81
N LEU A 64 16.32 -2.31 13.07
CA LEU A 64 15.78 -1.72 11.85
C LEU A 64 15.46 -2.81 10.81
N GLY A 65 16.40 -3.73 10.58
CA GLY A 65 16.23 -4.85 9.66
C GLY A 65 15.08 -5.77 10.07
N GLY A 66 14.98 -6.10 11.36
CA GLY A 66 13.90 -6.92 11.91
C GLY A 66 12.53 -6.26 11.76
N LEU A 67 12.41 -4.97 12.12
CA LEU A 67 11.17 -4.21 11.95
C LEU A 67 10.76 -4.08 10.48
N PHE A 68 11.72 -3.83 9.60
CA PHE A 68 11.47 -3.77 8.16
C PHE A 68 10.97 -5.12 7.63
N TYR A 69 11.60 -6.23 8.03
CA TYR A 69 11.19 -7.58 7.66
C TYR A 69 9.76 -7.89 8.12
N ILE A 70 9.43 -7.60 9.39
CA ILE A 70 8.08 -7.80 9.94
C ILE A 70 7.06 -6.98 9.14
N TYR A 71 7.38 -5.73 8.83
CA TYR A 71 6.50 -4.87 8.03
C TYR A 71 6.26 -5.40 6.62
N VAL A 72 7.32 -5.81 5.91
CA VAL A 72 7.21 -6.38 4.56
C VAL A 72 6.40 -7.68 4.58
N LYS A 73 6.66 -8.56 5.55
CA LYS A 73 5.91 -9.82 5.71
C LYS A 73 4.42 -9.54 5.95
N TRP A 74 4.11 -8.63 6.86
CA TRP A 74 2.73 -8.21 7.11
C TRP A 74 2.06 -7.66 5.85
N LEU A 75 2.75 -6.78 5.11
CA LEU A 75 2.23 -6.18 3.88
C LEU A 75 1.95 -7.24 2.81
N LEU A 76 2.87 -8.19 2.59
CA LEU A 76 2.67 -9.27 1.62
C LEU A 76 1.51 -10.18 2.00
N THR A 77 1.41 -10.57 3.27
CA THR A 77 0.27 -11.37 3.76
C THR A 77 -1.04 -10.61 3.57
N ALA A 78 -1.08 -9.32 3.92
CA ALA A 78 -2.27 -8.51 3.74
C ALA A 78 -2.66 -8.39 2.26
N LEU A 79 -1.73 -8.09 1.35
CA LEU A 79 -2.00 -8.01 -0.08
C LEU A 79 -2.47 -9.35 -0.67
N SER A 80 -1.91 -10.47 -0.21
CA SER A 80 -2.36 -11.81 -0.62
C SER A 80 -3.73 -12.21 -0.08
N SER A 81 -4.29 -11.44 0.86
CA SER A 81 -5.62 -11.64 1.43
C SER A 81 -6.67 -10.69 0.86
N TYR A 82 -6.31 -9.90 -0.15
CA TYR A 82 -7.26 -8.99 -0.81
C TYR A 82 -8.38 -9.79 -1.46
N GLN A 83 -9.56 -9.19 -1.49
CA GLN A 83 -10.70 -9.80 -2.14
C GLN A 83 -11.49 -8.72 -2.85
N LEU A 84 -11.75 -8.93 -4.12
CA LEU A 84 -12.66 -8.10 -4.88
C LEU A 84 -13.55 -9.06 -5.66
N SER A 85 -14.82 -9.13 -5.29
CA SER A 85 -15.75 -10.03 -5.94
C SER A 85 -17.14 -9.45 -6.09
N LEU A 86 -17.80 -9.89 -7.16
CA LEU A 86 -19.16 -9.56 -7.50
C LEU A 86 -20.00 -10.84 -7.38
N ARG A 87 -20.80 -10.96 -6.32
CA ARG A 87 -21.73 -12.07 -6.09
C ARG A 87 -23.16 -11.57 -6.33
N GLY A 88 -23.70 -11.86 -7.51
CA GLY A 88 -25.04 -11.41 -7.89
C GLY A 88 -25.16 -9.89 -7.96
N ASN A 89 -25.82 -9.29 -6.97
CA ASN A 89 -25.95 -7.84 -6.81
C ASN A 89 -25.19 -7.26 -5.62
N GLN A 90 -24.26 -8.04 -5.05
CA GLN A 90 -23.38 -7.60 -3.97
C GLN A 90 -21.93 -7.51 -4.45
N LEU A 91 -21.31 -6.39 -4.12
CA LEU A 91 -19.89 -6.12 -4.24
C LEU A 91 -19.23 -6.40 -2.90
N ILE A 92 -18.29 -7.34 -2.87
CA ILE A 92 -17.45 -7.65 -1.71
C ILE A 92 -16.08 -7.04 -1.97
N VAL A 93 -15.61 -6.20 -1.06
CA VAL A 93 -14.29 -5.56 -1.11
C VAL A 93 -13.57 -5.78 0.20
N LYS A 94 -12.41 -6.41 0.13
CA LYS A 94 -11.49 -6.64 1.24
C LYS A 94 -10.08 -6.19 0.85
N GLY A 95 -9.43 -5.42 1.72
CA GLY A 95 -8.07 -4.99 1.50
C GLY A 95 -7.63 -3.91 2.49
N ILE A 96 -6.51 -3.24 2.24
CA ILE A 96 -5.98 -2.21 3.13
C ILE A 96 -6.51 -0.83 2.72
N SER A 97 -6.94 -0.05 3.71
CA SER A 97 -7.18 1.39 3.60
C SER A 97 -6.33 2.12 4.63
N GLY A 98 -5.27 2.80 4.19
CA GLY A 98 -4.32 3.48 5.06
C GLY A 98 -3.56 2.52 5.97
N ARG A 99 -3.95 2.47 7.25
CA ARG A 99 -3.33 1.61 8.30
C ARG A 99 -4.23 0.46 8.76
N ARG A 100 -5.43 0.31 8.18
CA ARG A 100 -6.42 -0.69 8.62
C ARG A 100 -6.81 -1.59 7.46
N THR A 101 -7.11 -2.84 7.77
CA THR A 101 -7.83 -3.73 6.84
C THR A 101 -9.31 -3.35 6.87
N ILE A 102 -9.89 -3.18 5.70
CA ILE A 102 -11.33 -2.94 5.50
C ILE A 102 -11.94 -4.16 4.83
N GLU A 103 -13.19 -4.45 5.19
CA GLU A 103 -14.03 -5.48 4.60
C GLU A 103 -15.43 -4.90 4.50
N HIS A 104 -15.91 -4.74 3.27
CA HIS A 104 -17.21 -4.17 2.97
C HIS A 104 -17.96 -5.11 2.02
N GLU A 105 -19.21 -5.40 2.36
CA GLU A 105 -20.17 -6.03 1.48
C GLU A 105 -21.26 -5.00 1.18
N LEU A 106 -21.40 -4.61 -0.08
CA LEU A 106 -22.24 -3.49 -0.48
C LEU A 106 -23.11 -3.90 -1.67
N PRO A 107 -24.39 -3.52 -1.71
CA PRO A 107 -25.19 -3.63 -2.93
C PRO A 107 -24.55 -2.84 -4.07
N VAL A 108 -24.56 -3.41 -5.28
CA VAL A 108 -24.01 -2.73 -6.47
C VAL A 108 -24.73 -1.41 -6.74
N ASN A 109 -26.03 -1.33 -6.41
CA ASN A 109 -26.84 -0.11 -6.57
C ASN A 109 -26.38 1.04 -5.66
N ASP A 110 -25.67 0.72 -4.57
CA ASP A 110 -25.13 1.71 -3.65
C ASP A 110 -23.78 2.25 -4.14
N VAL A 111 -23.22 1.66 -5.20
CA VAL A 111 -21.97 2.10 -5.81
C VAL A 111 -22.27 3.03 -6.98
N LYS A 112 -21.88 4.30 -6.83
CA LYS A 112 -22.05 5.31 -7.86
C LYS A 112 -20.90 5.30 -8.86
N LYS A 113 -19.67 5.19 -8.36
CA LYS A 113 -18.47 5.33 -9.18
C LYS A 113 -17.30 4.53 -8.62
N ILE A 114 -16.53 3.91 -9.52
CA ILE A 114 -15.25 3.27 -9.18
C ILE A 114 -14.13 3.99 -9.93
N HIS A 115 -13.07 4.29 -9.22
CA HIS A 115 -11.89 4.93 -9.77
C HIS A 115 -10.66 4.09 -9.50
N ILE A 116 -9.77 4.01 -10.47
CA ILE A 116 -8.39 3.62 -10.27
C ILE A 116 -7.51 4.76 -10.70
N GLY A 117 -6.56 5.12 -9.85
CA GLY A 117 -5.52 6.08 -10.20
C GLY A 117 -5.51 7.34 -9.34
N THR A 118 -4.75 8.32 -9.81
CA THR A 118 -4.43 9.55 -9.07
C THR A 118 -5.54 10.59 -9.19
N HIS A 119 -6.60 10.46 -8.39
CA HIS A 119 -7.47 11.60 -8.06
C HIS A 119 -7.24 12.03 -6.61
N THR A 120 -6.13 12.74 -6.40
CA THR A 120 -6.05 13.74 -5.33
C THR A 120 -6.54 15.06 -5.90
N HIS A 121 -7.60 15.59 -5.30
CA HIS A 121 -8.22 16.89 -5.61
C HIS A 121 -7.32 18.12 -5.32
N THR A 122 -6.00 17.97 -5.31
CA THR A 122 -5.04 19.03 -4.99
C THR A 122 -3.82 18.95 -5.90
N MET A 123 -3.65 20.05 -6.64
CA MET A 123 -2.47 20.54 -7.36
C MET A 123 -1.14 19.84 -7.05
N GLN A 124 -0.55 19.33 -8.13
CA GLN A 124 0.85 19.39 -8.58
C GLN A 124 1.21 18.04 -9.19
N GLN A 125 1.37 18.02 -10.52
CA GLN A 125 2.10 16.94 -11.18
C GLN A 125 3.50 16.89 -10.54
N PRO A 126 3.86 15.78 -9.87
CA PRO A 126 5.20 15.67 -9.32
C PRO A 126 6.18 15.53 -10.47
N ALA A 127 7.27 16.32 -10.42
CA ALA A 127 8.30 16.38 -11.43
C ALA A 127 8.85 14.98 -11.79
N SER A 128 9.30 14.84 -13.04
CA SER A 128 9.95 13.67 -13.61
C SER A 128 11.13 13.22 -12.74
N GLY A 129 10.89 12.22 -11.88
CA GLY A 129 11.84 11.73 -10.87
C GLY A 129 11.19 11.02 -9.69
N GLN A 130 9.90 11.26 -9.42
CA GLN A 130 9.14 10.64 -8.31
C GLN A 130 8.29 9.42 -8.73
N GLY A 131 8.90 8.41 -9.35
CA GLY A 131 8.18 7.20 -9.82
C GLY A 131 7.44 6.44 -8.70
N GLY A 132 8.01 6.37 -7.50
CA GLY A 132 7.40 5.70 -6.34
C GLY A 132 6.12 6.38 -5.83
N ALA A 133 6.11 7.73 -5.75
CA ALA A 133 4.94 8.48 -5.30
C ALA A 133 3.78 8.45 -6.31
N LYS A 134 4.08 8.46 -7.63
CA LYS A 134 3.08 8.23 -8.69
C LYS A 134 2.38 6.88 -8.51
N SER A 135 3.14 5.83 -8.22
CA SER A 135 2.60 4.47 -8.23
C SER A 135 1.72 4.09 -7.03
N LYS A 136 1.93 4.65 -5.81
CA LYS A 136 1.03 4.38 -4.67
C LYS A 136 -0.37 4.95 -4.88
N ALA A 137 -0.41 6.15 -5.45
CA ALA A 137 -1.65 6.84 -5.75
C ALA A 137 -2.25 6.31 -7.06
N ALA A 138 -1.43 5.84 -8.01
CA ALA A 138 -1.91 5.15 -9.22
C ALA A 138 -2.45 3.73 -8.93
N SER A 139 -2.01 3.08 -7.85
CA SER A 139 -2.47 1.74 -7.49
C SER A 139 -3.68 1.68 -6.58
N ARG A 140 -4.24 2.84 -6.22
CA ARG A 140 -5.39 2.94 -5.32
C ARG A 140 -6.70 2.79 -6.09
N LEU A 141 -7.55 1.88 -5.63
CA LEU A 141 -8.95 1.78 -6.05
C LEU A 141 -9.83 2.57 -5.08
N THR A 142 -10.61 3.51 -5.58
CA THR A 142 -11.55 4.30 -4.77
C THR A 142 -12.97 3.96 -5.21
N VAL A 143 -13.80 3.57 -4.25
CA VAL A 143 -15.23 3.31 -4.48
C VAL A 143 -16.01 4.46 -3.85
N VAL A 144 -16.80 5.15 -4.67
CA VAL A 144 -17.69 6.23 -4.25
C VAL A 144 -19.12 5.70 -4.25
N LEU A 145 -19.78 5.86 -3.12
CA LEU A 145 -21.14 5.39 -2.88
C LEU A 145 -22.18 6.43 -3.34
N SER A 146 -23.40 5.96 -3.54
CA SER A 146 -24.55 6.78 -3.96
C SER A 146 -24.91 7.86 -2.94
N ASN A 147 -24.61 7.63 -1.65
CA ASN A 147 -24.79 8.59 -0.57
C ASN A 147 -23.66 9.65 -0.48
N GLY A 148 -22.63 9.57 -1.33
CA GLY A 148 -21.47 10.47 -1.33
C GLY A 148 -20.29 10.02 -0.47
N ASP A 149 -20.45 8.99 0.35
CA ASP A 149 -19.34 8.38 1.08
C ASP A 149 -18.39 7.67 0.13
N TYR A 150 -17.16 7.45 0.57
CA TYR A 150 -16.19 6.71 -0.22
C TYR A 150 -15.22 5.93 0.67
N PHE A 151 -14.70 4.84 0.13
CA PHE A 151 -13.60 4.09 0.73
C PHE A 151 -12.52 3.82 -0.32
N LYS A 152 -11.30 3.58 0.17
CA LYS A 152 -10.10 3.44 -0.65
C LYS A 152 -9.45 2.09 -0.36
N LEU A 153 -9.06 1.39 -1.41
CA LEU A 153 -8.25 0.19 -1.37
C LEU A 153 -6.86 0.55 -1.89
N ASP A 154 -5.90 0.68 -0.98
CA ASP A 154 -4.50 0.95 -1.32
C ASP A 154 -3.87 -0.27 -1.99
N PHE A 155 -2.95 -0.07 -2.95
CA PHE A 155 -2.22 -1.14 -3.64
C PHE A 155 -3.08 -2.16 -4.41
N ALA A 156 -4.33 -1.83 -4.74
CA ALA A 156 -5.22 -2.70 -5.50
C ALA A 156 -4.60 -3.14 -6.84
N MET A 157 -3.96 -2.24 -7.59
CA MET A 157 -3.26 -2.59 -8.84
C MET A 157 -2.04 -3.50 -8.65
N ASN A 158 -1.47 -3.54 -7.44
CA ASN A 158 -0.35 -4.42 -7.13
C ASN A 158 -0.84 -5.81 -6.68
N ALA A 159 -1.98 -5.85 -5.99
CA ALA A 159 -2.56 -7.07 -5.43
C ALA A 159 -3.33 -7.91 -6.46
N PHE A 160 -4.04 -7.28 -7.40
CA PHE A 160 -4.89 -7.98 -8.36
C PHE A 160 -4.21 -8.18 -9.72
N ASP A 161 -4.59 -9.29 -10.37
CA ASP A 161 -4.24 -9.54 -11.76
C ASP A 161 -4.94 -8.54 -12.68
N ASN A 162 -4.19 -7.97 -13.63
CA ASN A 162 -4.67 -6.88 -14.48
C ASN A 162 -5.84 -7.30 -15.38
N GLU A 163 -5.80 -8.51 -15.94
CA GLU A 163 -6.86 -9.02 -16.83
C GLU A 163 -8.16 -9.22 -16.05
N SER A 164 -8.07 -9.91 -14.91
CA SER A 164 -9.21 -10.17 -14.02
C SER A 164 -9.82 -8.87 -13.48
N LEU A 165 -8.98 -7.87 -13.20
CA LEU A 165 -9.40 -6.57 -12.71
C LEU A 165 -10.08 -5.74 -13.83
N TYR A 166 -9.56 -5.79 -15.06
CA TYR A 166 -10.17 -5.16 -16.23
C TYR A 166 -11.53 -5.76 -16.57
N ASP A 167 -11.65 -7.09 -16.54
CA ASP A 167 -12.93 -7.77 -16.73
C ASP A 167 -13.94 -7.32 -15.68
N PHE A 168 -13.50 -7.18 -14.42
CA PHE A 168 -14.35 -6.74 -13.32
C PHE A 168 -14.89 -5.34 -13.55
N PHE A 169 -14.05 -4.40 -14.00
CA PHE A 169 -14.54 -3.08 -14.38
C PHE A 169 -15.50 -3.14 -15.56
N THR A 170 -15.20 -3.94 -16.57
CA THR A 170 -16.10 -4.08 -17.71
C THR A 170 -17.48 -4.60 -17.27
N ALA A 171 -17.53 -5.55 -16.31
CA ALA A 171 -18.76 -6.05 -15.72
C ALA A 171 -19.51 -4.98 -14.90
N MET A 172 -18.80 -4.18 -14.11
CA MET A 172 -19.37 -3.09 -13.32
C MET A 172 -19.92 -1.96 -14.21
N LYS A 173 -19.23 -1.63 -15.30
CA LYS A 173 -19.68 -0.64 -16.29
C LYS A 173 -20.96 -1.09 -16.99
N ARG A 174 -21.08 -2.39 -17.31
CA ARG A 174 -22.33 -2.97 -17.87
C ARG A 174 -23.51 -2.87 -16.90
N LYS A 175 -23.26 -2.78 -15.59
CA LYS A 175 -24.27 -2.57 -14.54
C LYS A 175 -24.59 -1.09 -14.29
N GLY A 176 -24.07 -0.18 -15.12
CA GLY A 176 -24.37 1.25 -15.05
C GLY A 176 -23.48 2.06 -14.11
N ILE A 177 -22.42 1.46 -13.56
CA ILE A 177 -21.47 2.16 -12.70
C ILE A 177 -20.47 2.92 -13.55
N ASP A 178 -20.24 4.20 -13.22
CA ASP A 178 -19.21 5.00 -13.87
C ASP A 178 -17.83 4.49 -13.44
N ILE A 179 -16.95 4.23 -14.41
CA ILE A 179 -15.59 3.75 -14.17
C ILE A 179 -14.61 4.66 -14.85
N ASN A 180 -13.74 5.27 -14.04
CA ASN A 180 -12.64 6.07 -14.54
C ASN A 180 -11.32 5.30 -14.41
N LEU A 181 -10.77 4.90 -15.55
CA LEU A 181 -9.46 4.27 -15.71
C LEU A 181 -8.46 5.34 -16.14
N ASN A 182 -8.12 6.28 -15.26
CA ASN A 182 -7.06 7.25 -15.52
C ASN A 182 -5.79 6.81 -14.77
N GLY A 183 -4.97 6.01 -15.47
CA GLY A 183 -3.62 5.62 -15.05
C GLY A 183 -2.57 6.64 -15.46
#